data_AF-A0A7L1P9L0-F1
#
_entry.id   AF-A0A7L1P9L0-F1
#
_cell.length_a   1.000
_cell.length_b   1.000
_cell.length_c   1.000
_cell.angle_alpha   90.00
_cell.angle_beta   90.00
_cell.angle_gamma   90.00
#
_symmetry.space_group_name_H-M   'P 1'
#
loop_
_entity.id
_entity.type
_entity.pdbx_description
1 polymer ?
#
loop_
_entity_poly.entity_id
_entity_poly.type
_entity_poly.pdbx_seq_one_letter_code
_entity_poly.pdbx_strand_id
1 'polypeptide(L)' 'TVTLRCRTWEKNSVNLVHFYHEEKNLQVLGHGTELSLSPLQLQHSGRYHCTGRVYTVVPQGWKESAPVTVTV' A
#
# COMPACT_ATOMS: atom_id res chain seq x y z
N THR A 1 -5.89 -14.99 -6.59
CA THR A 1 -4.88 -13.98 -6.21
C THR A 1 -5.55 -12.63 -6.14
N VAL A 2 -5.22 -11.81 -5.15
CA VAL A 2 -5.65 -10.41 -5.05
C VAL A 2 -4.40 -9.55 -5.05
N THR A 3 -4.40 -8.45 -5.81
CA THR A 3 -3.28 -7.51 -5.84
C THR A 3 -3.73 -6.16 -5.32
N LEU A 4 -3.13 -5.72 -4.23
CA LEU A 4 -3.32 -4.38 -3.68
C LEU A 4 -2.30 -3.45 -4.32
N ARG A 5 -2.75 -2.26 -4.74
CA ARG A 5 -1.87 -1.26 -5.34
C ARG A 5 -1.95 0.07 -4.62
N CYS A 6 -0.82 0.52 -4.11
CA CYS A 6 -0.68 1.85 -3.52
C CYS A 6 -0.57 2.89 -4.66
N ARG A 7 -1.48 3.86 -4.69
CA ARG A 7 -1.52 4.87 -5.75
C ARG A 7 -1.63 6.27 -5.16
N THR A 8 -1.10 7.22 -5.91
CA THR A 8 -1.15 8.66 -5.66
C THR A 8 -2.09 9.33 -6.67
N TRP A 9 -2.43 10.60 -6.42
CA TRP A 9 -3.25 11.38 -7.33
C TRP A 9 -2.52 11.70 -8.66
N GLU A 10 -3.24 11.46 -9.76
CA GLU A 10 -2.98 11.72 -11.20
C GLU A 10 -1.59 11.40 -11.77
N LYS A 11 -0.52 12.03 -11.29
CA LYS A 11 0.82 11.97 -11.93
C LYS A 11 1.99 11.91 -10.96
N ASN A 12 1.72 11.89 -9.67
CA ASN A 12 2.80 11.85 -8.68
C ASN A 12 3.38 10.44 -8.61
N SER A 13 4.70 10.31 -8.49
CA SER A 13 5.29 8.99 -8.19
C SER A 13 5.29 8.76 -6.68
N VAL A 14 5.13 7.49 -6.30
CA VAL A 14 5.32 7.03 -4.92
C VAL A 14 6.41 5.97 -4.90
N ASN A 15 7.38 6.16 -4.02
CA ASN A 15 8.43 5.17 -3.72
C ASN A 15 8.45 4.89 -2.22
N LEU A 16 9.23 3.88 -1.80
CA LEU A 16 9.32 3.47 -0.40
C LEU A 16 7.92 3.18 0.18
N VAL A 17 7.16 2.33 -0.50
CA VAL A 17 5.78 2.02 -0.12
C VAL A 17 5.79 1.01 1.02
N HIS A 18 5.08 1.30 2.11
CA HIS A 18 4.87 0.39 3.22
C HIS A 18 3.42 -0.08 3.20
N PHE A 19 3.19 -1.38 3.17
CA PHE A 19 1.87 -1.97 3.35
C PHE A 19 1.67 -2.37 4.80
N TYR A 20 0.44 -2.18 5.27
CA TYR A 20 0.02 -2.55 6.62
C TYR A 20 -1.18 -3.47 6.56
N HIS A 21 -1.27 -4.39 7.51
CA HIS A 21 -2.41 -5.27 7.75
C HIS A 21 -2.73 -5.24 9.24
N GLU A 22 -3.96 -4.84 9.60
CA GLU A 22 -4.37 -4.64 11.01
C GLU A 22 -3.37 -3.76 11.79
N GLU A 23 -2.98 -2.62 11.20
CA GLU A 23 -2.00 -1.65 11.74
C GLU A 23 -0.55 -2.15 11.87
N LYS A 24 -0.28 -3.42 11.52
CA LYS A 24 1.08 -3.99 11.52
C LYS A 24 1.74 -3.82 10.16
N ASN A 25 3.00 -3.40 10.16
CA ASN A 25 3.78 -3.34 8.93
C ASN A 25 3.94 -4.75 8.36
N LEU A 26 3.43 -4.95 7.15
CA LEU A 26 3.44 -6.23 6.45
C LEU A 26 4.63 -6.32 5.51
N GLN A 27 4.86 -5.28 4.71
CA GLN A 27 5.93 -5.28 3.72
C GLN A 27 6.34 -3.86 3.34
N VAL A 28 7.65 -3.68 3.12
CA VAL A 28 8.24 -2.46 2.56
C VAL A 28 8.74 -2.75 1.14
N LEU A 29 8.31 -1.92 0.19
CA LEU A 29 8.72 -1.96 -1.20
C LEU A 29 9.59 -0.73 -1.51
N GLY A 30 10.88 -0.97 -1.73
CA GLY A 30 11.81 0.09 -2.16
C GLY A 30 11.49 0.60 -3.57
N HIS A 31 11.12 -0.33 -4.46
CA HIS A 31 10.62 -0.08 -5.80
C HIS A 31 9.33 -0.88 -6.03
N GLY A 32 8.39 -0.29 -6.78
CA GLY A 32 7.09 -0.90 -7.04
C GLY A 32 6.00 -0.43 -6.07
N THR A 33 4.75 -0.71 -6.44
CA THR A 33 3.57 -0.19 -5.73
C THR A 33 2.51 -1.26 -5.48
N GLU A 34 2.84 -2.53 -5.76
CA GLU A 34 1.89 -3.63 -5.81
C GLU A 34 2.29 -4.72 -4.80
N LEU A 35 1.31 -5.17 -4.02
CA LEU A 35 1.40 -6.28 -3.08
C LEU A 35 0.46 -7.39 -3.58
N SER A 36 1.00 -8.59 -3.80
CA SER A 36 0.22 -9.73 -4.29
C SER A 36 -0.04 -10.74 -3.17
N LEU A 37 -1.32 -11.00 -2.91
CA LEU A 37 -1.82 -12.00 -1.97
C LEU A 37 -2.12 -13.29 -2.75
N SER A 38 -1.16 -14.22 -2.74
CA SER A 38 -1.21 -15.46 -3.51
C SER A 38 -0.48 -16.61 -2.81
N PRO A 39 -1.10 -17.78 -2.63
CA PRO A 39 -2.54 -18.05 -2.78
C PRO A 39 -3.36 -17.26 -1.76
N LEU A 40 -4.63 -16.97 -2.09
CA LEU A 40 -5.51 -16.27 -1.15
C LEU A 40 -5.92 -17.23 -0.02
N GLN A 41 -5.86 -16.79 1.23
CA GLN A 41 -6.11 -17.60 2.43
C GLN A 41 -6.90 -16.76 3.43
N LEU A 42 -7.66 -17.40 4.33
CA LEU A 42 -8.50 -16.72 5.34
C LEU A 42 -7.75 -15.67 6.16
N GLN A 43 -6.46 -15.90 6.46
CA GLN A 43 -5.61 -14.95 7.18
C GLN A 43 -5.34 -13.62 6.44
N HIS A 44 -5.60 -13.56 5.14
CA HIS A 44 -5.49 -12.35 4.33
C HIS A 44 -6.74 -11.46 4.41
N SER A 45 -7.79 -11.88 5.13
CA SER A 45 -8.91 -10.99 5.44
C SER A 45 -8.47 -9.92 6.46
N GLY A 46 -9.02 -8.72 6.34
CA GLY A 46 -8.76 -7.63 7.27
C GLY A 46 -8.58 -6.28 6.61
N ARG A 47 -8.17 -5.29 7.40
CA ARG A 47 -7.93 -3.91 6.96
C ARG A 47 -6.50 -3.72 6.49
N TYR A 48 -6.37 -3.18 5.29
CA TYR A 48 -5.11 -2.84 4.66
C TYR A 48 -5.02 -1.34 4.40
N HIS A 49 -3.86 -0.76 4.62
CA HIS A 49 -3.54 0.59 4.14
C HIS A 49 -2.09 0.62 3.67
N CYS A 50 -1.71 1.67 2.95
CA CYS A 50 -0.32 1.91 2.60
C CYS A 50 0.14 3.30 3.02
N THR A 51 1.42 3.41 3.35
CA THR A 51 2.12 4.68 3.38
C THR A 51 3.19 4.71 2.29
N GLY A 52 3.60 5.89 1.87
CA GLY A 52 4.67 6.02 0.90
C GLY A 52 5.20 7.43 0.79
N ARG A 53 6.42 7.55 0.26
CA ARG A 53 7.04 8.84 -0.04
C ARG A 53 6.54 9.32 -1.39
N VAL A 54 5.77 10.39 -1.38
CA VAL A 54 5.19 10.97 -2.59
C VAL A 54 6.08 12.09 -3.13
N TYR A 55 6.38 12.04 -4.41
CA TYR A 55 7.13 13.07 -5.13
C TYR A 55 6.15 13.93 -5.94
N THR A 56 6.02 15.20 -5.55
CA THR A 56 5.21 16.21 -6.23
C THR A 56 6.03 17.47 -6.49
N VAL A 57 5.41 18.49 -7.10
CA VAL A 57 6.02 19.81 -7.36
C VAL A 57 6.25 20.63 -6.07
N VAL A 58 5.59 20.27 -4.96
CA VAL A 58 5.73 20.89 -3.62
C VAL A 58 6.45 19.96 -2.63
N PRO A 59 6.94 20.46 -1.47
CA PRO A 59 7.80 19.71 -0.57
C PRO A 59 7.28 18.31 -0.23
N GLN A 60 8.18 17.36 -0.37
CA GLN A 60 7.98 15.92 -0.27
C GLN A 60 7.54 15.52 1.14
N GLY A 61 6.75 14.46 1.24
CA GLY A 61 6.34 13.91 2.52
C GLY A 61 5.86 12.48 2.44
N TRP A 62 5.85 11.85 3.60
CA TRP A 62 5.11 10.61 3.81
C TRP A 62 3.61 10.92 3.73
N LYS A 63 2.91 10.09 2.97
CA LYS A 63 1.45 10.10 2.89
C LYS A 63 0.93 8.73 3.23
N GLU A 64 -0.30 8.71 3.73
CA GLU A 64 -1.03 7.50 4.13
C GLU A 64 -2.34 7.43 3.34
N SER A 65 -2.72 6.22 2.93
CA SER A 65 -3.98 5.95 2.24
C SER A 65 -5.12 5.76 3.23
N ALA A 66 -6.35 5.95 2.78
CA ALA A 66 -7.49 5.39 3.49
C ALA A 66 -7.37 3.84 3.57
N PRO A 67 -7.84 3.21 4.65
CA PRO A 67 -7.84 1.76 4.78
C PRO A 67 -8.92 1.12 3.88
N VAL A 68 -8.63 -0.09 3.40
CA VAL A 68 -9.53 -0.92 2.60
C VAL A 68 -9.66 -2.29 3.25
N THR A 69 -10.87 -2.82 3.32
CA THR A 69 -11.13 -4.17 3.86
C THR A 69 -11.04 -5.19 2.73
N VAL A 70 -10.23 -6.23 2.93
CA VAL A 70 -10.21 -7.43 2.10
C VAL A 70 -10.96 -8.53 2.84
N THR A 71 -11.83 -9.25 2.11
CA THR A 71 -12.54 -10.43 2.60
C THR A 71 -12.32 -11.57 1.62
N VAL A 72 -11.86 -12.71 2.12
CA VAL A 72 -11.63 -13.94 1.35
C VAL A 72 -12.88 -14.81 1.33
#